data_AF-A0A2V3JN91-F1
#
_entry.id   AF-A0A2V3JN91-F1
#
_cell.length_a   1.000
_cell.length_b   1.000
_cell.length_c   1.000
_cell.angle_alpha   90.00
_cell.angle_beta   90.00
_cell.angle_gamma   90.00
#
_symmetry.space_group_name_H-M   'P 1'
#
loop_
_entity.id
_entity.type
_entity.pdbx_description
1 polymer ?
#
loop_
_entity_poly.entity_id
_entity_poly.type
_entity_poly.pdbx_seq_one_letter_code
_entity_poly.pdbx_strand_id
1 'polypeptide(L)'
;MNLSGIAQTLETINIRPDEIHDEQLSKAFRILLQLIEELNGHVEKLKAENQKLRDEIILMKGEQPKPDVKPSGKNPNVDISSEEERKPKNTPKNKKSKTKKDKIKIDRVVVCEVDKDILPDDAEFKGYQNVVVQEIKIITDNVEYRKEIYYSPSQNKTYMGKTPSEIEGEFGPGVKSLVLTLKHVANVSESKIHDVMDNFDIHIAPSTISRINTKNNELFHQEKADIFKAGLLSTGYQQMDDTSSRVHGQNHYALNRLQPILHRLLHNSSKGSSNCSRCTTG
;
A
#
# COMPACT_ATOMS: atom_id res chain seq x y z
N MET A 1 46.28 1.08 15.91
CA MET A 1 46.28 2.05 17.02
C MET A 1 44.96 2.79 17.00
N ASN A 2 44.25 2.88 18.14
CA ASN A 2 43.01 3.65 18.22
C ASN A 2 43.32 5.16 18.20
N LEU A 3 42.47 5.95 17.55
CA LEU A 3 42.60 7.42 17.44
C LEU A 3 42.77 8.09 18.82
N SER A 4 42.09 7.59 19.86
CA SER A 4 42.23 8.13 21.22
C SER A 4 43.61 7.86 21.83
N GLY A 5 44.25 6.74 21.49
CA GLY A 5 45.60 6.41 21.97
C GLY A 5 46.68 7.23 21.29
N ILE A 6 46.49 7.60 20.01
CA ILE A 6 47.37 8.49 19.26
C ILE A 6 47.25 9.93 19.78
N ALA A 7 46.03 10.40 20.04
CA ALA A 7 45.79 11.74 20.61
C ALA A 7 46.45 11.90 21.99
N GLN A 8 46.31 10.91 22.88
CA GLN A 8 46.94 10.92 24.21
C GLN A 8 48.46 10.91 24.14
N THR A 9 49.05 10.17 23.19
CA THR A 9 50.52 10.17 23.00
C THR A 9 50.99 11.51 22.44
N LEU A 10 50.26 12.12 21.50
CA LEU A 10 50.60 13.44 20.97
C LEU A 10 50.50 14.56 22.02
N GLU A 11 49.48 14.53 22.90
CA GLU A 11 49.38 15.46 24.04
C GLU A 11 50.54 15.29 25.04
N THR A 12 51.01 14.05 25.24
CA THR A 12 52.11 13.77 26.17
C THR A 12 53.46 14.26 25.62
N ILE A 13 53.67 14.21 24.31
CA ILE A 13 54.95 14.58 23.68
C ILE A 13 55.08 16.11 23.52
N ASN A 14 53.98 16.88 23.58
CA ASN A 14 53.95 18.36 23.60
C ASN A 14 54.98 19.02 22.66
N ILE A 15 54.98 18.60 21.39
CA ILE A 15 55.97 19.04 20.40
C ILE A 15 55.68 20.49 20.03
N ARG A 16 56.63 21.38 20.34
CA ARG A 16 56.63 22.77 19.89
C ARG A 16 57.68 22.95 18.80
N PRO A 17 57.28 23.05 17.51
CA PRO A 17 58.22 23.15 16.40
C PRO A 17 59.19 24.32 16.49
N ASP A 18 58.82 25.37 17.23
CA ASP A 18 59.57 26.61 17.42
C ASP A 18 60.66 26.53 18.50
N GLU A 19 60.64 25.48 19.33
CA GLU A 19 61.59 25.27 20.43
C GLU A 19 62.65 24.20 20.10
N ILE A 20 62.59 23.64 18.88
CA ILE A 20 63.54 22.62 18.38
C ILE A 20 64.85 23.30 17.95
N HIS A 21 65.96 22.91 18.57
CA HIS A 21 67.28 23.52 18.34
C HIS A 21 67.91 23.14 16.99
N ASP A 22 67.45 22.05 16.37
CA ASP A 22 67.88 21.60 15.05
C ASP A 22 67.01 22.22 13.95
N GLU A 23 67.63 23.10 13.14
CA GLU A 23 66.97 23.86 12.08
C GLU A 23 66.42 22.97 10.95
N GLN A 24 67.11 21.88 10.61
CA GLN A 24 66.63 20.93 9.58
C GLN A 24 65.41 20.16 10.09
N LEU A 25 65.44 19.74 11.36
CA LEU A 25 64.35 19.01 11.98
C LEU A 25 63.10 19.89 12.14
N SER A 26 63.27 21.14 12.61
CA SER A 26 62.17 22.12 12.72
C SER A 26 61.50 22.39 11.37
N LYS A 27 62.30 22.55 10.30
CA LYS A 27 61.78 22.74 8.94
C LYS A 27 61.03 21.52 8.43
N ALA A 28 61.52 20.31 8.68
CA ALA A 28 60.85 19.07 8.29
C ALA A 28 59.48 18.91 9.00
N PHE A 29 59.41 19.21 10.30
CA PHE A 29 58.15 19.18 11.06
C PHE A 29 57.13 20.19 10.55
N ARG A 30 57.55 21.40 10.21
CA ARG A 30 56.66 22.43 9.62
C ARG A 30 56.06 21.97 8.29
N ILE A 31 56.88 21.40 7.41
CA ILE A 31 56.42 20.87 6.11
C ILE A 31 55.46 19.70 6.31
N LEU A 32 55.76 18.80 7.26
CA LEU A 32 54.90 17.66 7.57
C LEU A 32 53.54 18.11 8.12
N LEU A 33 53.52 19.08 9.03
CA LEU A 33 52.28 19.66 9.58
C LEU A 33 51.43 20.30 8.48
N GLN A 34 52.06 21.06 7.58
CA GLN A 34 51.36 21.69 6.46
C GLN A 34 50.79 20.65 5.48
N LEU A 35 51.51 19.56 5.22
CA LEU A 35 51.04 18.46 4.39
C LEU A 35 49.89 17.69 5.06
N ILE A 36 49.93 17.49 6.38
CA ILE A 36 48.83 16.89 7.15
C ILE A 36 47.58 17.78 7.09
N GLU A 37 47.75 19.10 7.21
CA GLU A 37 46.64 20.05 7.11
C GLU A 37 45.99 20.00 5.72
N GLU A 38 46.79 20.02 4.65
CA GLU A 38 46.30 19.91 3.28
C GLU A 38 45.59 18.56 3.03
N LEU A 39 46.17 17.46 3.53
CA LEU A 39 45.59 16.13 3.41
C LEU A 39 44.27 16.01 4.16
N ASN A 40 44.17 16.60 5.35
CA ASN A 40 42.93 16.63 6.12
C ASN A 40 41.86 17.48 5.41
N GLY A 41 42.27 18.60 4.79
CA GLY A 41 41.41 19.40 3.91
C GLY A 41 40.85 18.60 2.73
N HIS A 42 41.67 17.77 2.08
CA HIS A 42 41.21 16.85 1.02
C HIS A 42 40.27 15.76 1.54
N VAL A 43 40.53 15.20 2.72
CA VAL A 43 39.65 14.21 3.34
C VAL A 43 38.27 14.79 3.63
N GLU A 44 38.18 16.00 4.15
CA GLU A 44 36.88 16.65 4.42
C GLU A 44 36.12 16.97 3.12
N LYS A 45 36.81 17.43 2.07
CA LYS A 45 36.19 17.60 0.73
C LYS A 45 35.66 16.28 0.17
N LEU A 46 36.45 15.21 0.26
CA LEU A 46 36.06 13.87 -0.21
C LEU A 46 34.90 13.27 0.59
N LYS A 47 34.85 13.52 1.91
CA LYS A 47 33.70 13.13 2.75
C LYS A 47 32.44 13.89 2.36
N ALA A 48 32.55 15.19 2.13
CA ALA A 48 31.42 16.02 1.71
C ALA A 48 30.88 15.59 0.33
N GLU A 49 31.76 15.28 -0.62
CA GLU A 49 31.38 14.77 -1.94
C GLU A 49 30.77 13.36 -1.85
N ASN A 50 31.35 12.45 -1.05
CA ASN A 50 30.75 11.15 -0.78
C ASN A 50 29.34 11.26 -0.18
N GLN A 51 29.13 12.23 0.72
CA GLN A 51 27.82 12.47 1.31
C GLN A 51 26.81 12.94 0.24
N LYS A 52 27.20 13.88 -0.63
CA LYS A 52 26.35 14.34 -1.75
C LYS A 52 26.00 13.20 -2.70
N LEU A 53 26.96 12.36 -3.09
CA LEU A 53 26.72 11.22 -3.97
C LEU A 53 25.79 10.18 -3.31
N ARG A 54 25.93 9.95 -2.00
CA ARG A 54 25.01 9.09 -1.26
C ARG A 54 23.59 9.66 -1.22
N ASP A 55 23.45 10.97 -1.02
CA ASP A 55 22.16 11.64 -1.01
C ASP A 55 21.50 11.61 -2.40
N GLU A 56 22.28 11.77 -3.46
CA GLU A 56 21.83 11.65 -4.85
C GLU A 56 21.41 10.21 -5.19
N ILE A 57 22.14 9.19 -4.70
CA ILE A 57 21.74 7.78 -4.83
C ILE A 57 20.42 7.51 -4.11
N ILE A 58 20.20 8.07 -2.91
CA ILE A 58 18.95 7.92 -2.14
C ILE A 58 17.78 8.58 -2.90
N LEU A 59 18.01 9.77 -3.45
CA LEU A 59 17.03 10.47 -4.29
C LEU A 59 16.69 9.66 -5.55
N MET A 60 17.69 9.13 -6.26
CA MET A 60 17.49 8.27 -7.43
C MET A 60 16.79 6.95 -7.09
N LYS A 61 16.91 6.47 -5.85
CA LYS A 61 16.22 5.28 -5.34
C LYS A 61 14.80 5.54 -4.84
N GLY A 62 14.34 6.80 -4.82
CA GLY A 62 12.99 7.18 -4.40
C GLY A 62 12.76 7.09 -2.88
N GLU A 63 13.84 7.00 -2.09
CA GLU A 63 13.79 7.02 -0.64
C GLU A 63 13.91 8.48 -0.15
N GLN A 64 13.31 8.82 1.01
CA GLN A 64 13.42 10.18 1.55
C GLN A 64 14.87 10.44 2.01
N PRO A 65 15.45 11.60 1.68
CA PRO A 65 16.79 11.96 2.13
C PRO A 65 16.85 12.02 3.66
N LYS A 66 18.06 11.82 4.20
CA LYS A 66 18.30 11.84 5.65
C LYS A 66 17.80 13.19 6.22
N PRO A 67 16.96 13.18 7.27
CA PRO A 67 16.40 14.42 7.81
C PRO A 67 17.51 15.32 8.34
N ASP A 68 17.48 16.59 7.92
CA ASP A 68 18.34 17.65 8.44
C ASP A 68 17.92 17.99 9.88
N VAL A 69 18.57 17.34 10.85
CA VAL A 69 18.32 17.59 12.27
C VAL A 69 19.08 18.85 12.67
N LYS A 70 18.38 19.99 12.62
CA LYS A 70 18.91 21.25 13.16
C LYS A 70 19.22 21.09 14.67
N PRO A 71 20.34 21.66 15.16
CA PRO A 71 20.64 21.66 16.58
C PRO A 71 19.51 22.34 17.35
N SER A 72 19.08 21.74 18.47
CA SER A 72 18.01 22.30 19.30
C SER A 72 18.45 23.65 19.89
N GLY A 73 17.89 24.75 19.38
CA GLY A 73 18.00 26.04 20.04
C GLY A 73 17.24 26.00 21.36
N LYS A 74 17.94 25.79 22.48
CA LYS A 74 17.38 25.93 23.82
C LYS A 74 17.30 27.42 24.15
N ASN A 75 16.15 28.05 23.92
CA ASN A 75 15.74 29.22 24.69
C ASN A 75 14.99 28.69 25.93
N PRO A 76 15.51 28.85 27.16
CA PRO A 76 14.97 28.15 28.33
C PRO A 76 13.77 28.85 29.00
N ASN A 77 13.00 29.67 28.30
CA ASN A 77 11.79 30.27 28.89
C ASN A 77 10.78 30.80 27.85
N VAL A 78 10.40 29.98 26.87
CA VAL A 78 9.17 30.24 26.13
C VAL A 78 8.24 29.10 26.48
N ASP A 79 7.06 29.41 27.00
CA ASP A 79 5.98 28.45 27.12
C ASP A 79 5.59 28.04 25.69
N ILE A 80 5.98 26.83 25.29
CA ILE A 80 5.68 26.25 23.96
C ILE A 80 4.31 25.52 24.00
N SER A 81 3.47 25.84 25.00
CA SER A 81 2.14 25.26 25.10
C SER A 81 1.22 25.86 24.03
N SER A 82 0.81 25.03 23.08
CA SER A 82 -0.21 25.33 22.07
C SER A 82 -1.66 25.34 22.62
N GLU A 83 -1.81 25.54 23.93
CA GLU A 83 -3.11 25.60 24.62
C GLU A 83 -3.97 26.77 24.11
N GLU A 84 -3.39 27.93 23.82
CA GLU A 84 -4.14 29.12 23.38
C GLU A 84 -4.56 29.07 21.90
N GLU A 85 -3.87 28.30 21.05
CA GLU A 85 -4.27 28.06 19.66
C GLU A 85 -5.40 27.01 19.52
N ARG A 86 -5.72 26.27 20.60
CA ARG A 86 -6.91 25.43 20.61
C ARG A 86 -8.15 26.32 20.68
N LYS A 87 -8.72 26.63 19.51
CA LYS A 87 -10.08 27.17 19.38
C LYS A 87 -11.00 26.45 20.38
N PRO A 88 -11.67 27.16 21.31
CA PRO A 88 -12.63 26.54 22.19
C PRO A 88 -13.70 25.92 21.32
N LYS A 89 -13.76 24.60 21.33
CA LYS A 89 -14.74 23.80 20.56
C LYS A 89 -16.09 23.89 21.25
N ASN A 90 -16.53 25.10 21.61
CA ASN A 90 -17.84 25.40 22.18
C ASN A 90 -18.86 25.55 21.05
N THR A 91 -18.99 24.48 20.28
CA THR A 91 -20.29 24.09 19.76
C THR A 91 -20.38 22.61 20.06
N PRO A 92 -21.39 22.15 20.84
CA PRO A 92 -21.66 20.74 20.93
C PRO A 92 -22.10 20.32 19.53
N LYS A 93 -21.13 19.91 18.70
CA LYS A 93 -21.42 19.07 17.57
C LYS A 93 -22.03 17.85 18.22
N ASN A 94 -23.35 17.74 18.11
CA ASN A 94 -24.09 16.51 18.26
C ASN A 94 -23.46 15.53 17.26
N LYS A 95 -22.30 14.97 17.62
CA LYS A 95 -21.85 13.68 17.13
C LYS A 95 -22.89 12.74 17.70
N LYS A 96 -24.03 12.64 17.01
CA LYS A 96 -24.78 11.40 16.97
C LYS A 96 -23.72 10.40 16.51
N SER A 97 -23.11 9.70 17.47
CA SER A 97 -22.43 8.46 17.20
C SER A 97 -23.49 7.64 16.51
N LYS A 98 -23.51 7.64 15.18
CA LYS A 98 -24.37 6.75 14.42
C LYS A 98 -23.83 5.38 14.79
N THR A 99 -24.49 4.74 15.75
CA THR A 99 -24.12 3.45 16.27
C THR A 99 -24.01 2.54 15.05
N LYS A 100 -22.80 2.02 14.77
CA LYS A 100 -22.53 1.23 13.55
C LYS A 100 -23.53 0.08 13.37
N LYS A 101 -24.13 -0.37 14.49
CA LYS A 101 -25.18 -1.39 14.60
C LYS A 101 -26.40 -1.12 13.71
N ASP A 102 -26.85 0.12 13.58
CA ASP A 102 -28.07 0.45 12.80
C ASP A 102 -27.88 0.25 11.28
N LYS A 103 -26.64 0.07 10.83
CA LYS A 103 -26.31 -0.21 9.42
C LYS A 103 -26.17 -1.68 9.10
N ILE A 104 -26.15 -2.56 10.11
CA ILE A 104 -25.89 -3.98 9.93
C ILE A 104 -27.24 -4.66 9.68
N LYS A 105 -27.41 -5.23 8.48
CA LYS A 105 -28.56 -6.09 8.17
C LYS A 105 -28.42 -7.39 8.96
N ILE A 106 -29.50 -7.81 9.61
CA ILE A 106 -29.55 -9.09 10.33
C ILE A 106 -30.13 -10.14 9.39
N ASP A 107 -29.33 -11.13 8.99
CA ASP A 107 -29.78 -12.21 8.12
C ASP A 107 -30.40 -13.39 8.90
N ARG A 108 -30.02 -13.57 10.17
CA ARG A 108 -30.54 -14.63 11.05
C ARG A 108 -30.59 -14.15 12.49
N VAL A 109 -31.69 -14.45 13.19
CA VAL A 109 -31.82 -14.27 14.65
C VAL A 109 -31.79 -15.65 15.30
N VAL A 110 -30.89 -15.82 16.27
CA VAL A 110 -30.82 -17.02 17.12
C VAL A 110 -31.09 -16.58 18.55
N VAL A 111 -32.05 -17.23 19.19
CA VAL A 111 -32.34 -17.02 20.61
C VAL A 111 -31.42 -17.92 21.42
N CYS A 112 -30.59 -17.32 22.27
CA CYS A 112 -29.79 -18.05 23.24
C CYS A 112 -30.61 -18.21 24.52
N GLU A 113 -31.26 -19.35 24.68
CA GLU A 113 -32.00 -19.68 25.89
C GLU A 113 -31.03 -19.88 27.06
N VAL A 114 -31.42 -19.39 28.24
CA VAL A 114 -30.69 -19.65 29.48
C VAL A 114 -31.08 -21.04 29.94
N ASP A 115 -30.09 -21.83 30.36
CA ASP A 115 -30.34 -23.12 31.00
C ASP A 115 -31.21 -22.91 32.24
N LYS A 116 -32.31 -23.65 32.35
CA LYS A 116 -33.30 -23.43 33.42
C LYS A 116 -32.86 -24.03 34.74
N ASP A 117 -31.92 -24.98 34.72
CA ASP A 117 -31.43 -25.66 35.92
C ASP A 117 -30.49 -24.78 36.76
N ILE A 118 -29.93 -23.72 36.16
CA ILE A 118 -29.11 -22.71 36.85
C ILE A 118 -29.91 -21.51 37.34
N LEU A 119 -31.19 -21.43 37.00
CA LEU A 119 -32.04 -20.32 37.39
C LEU A 119 -32.58 -20.56 38.81
N PRO A 120 -32.52 -19.55 39.70
CA PRO A 120 -33.22 -19.64 40.97
C PRO A 120 -34.75 -19.63 40.75
N ASP A 121 -35.51 -20.17 41.71
CA ASP A 121 -36.97 -20.33 41.61
C ASP A 121 -37.73 -18.99 41.45
N ASP A 122 -37.10 -17.87 41.80
CA ASP A 122 -37.64 -16.51 41.68
C ASP A 122 -37.26 -15.82 40.34
N ALA A 123 -36.58 -16.52 39.43
CA ALA A 123 -36.13 -15.96 38.17
C ALA A 123 -37.31 -15.69 37.21
N GLU A 124 -37.60 -14.40 36.97
CA GLU A 124 -38.60 -13.97 35.99
C GLU A 124 -37.96 -13.59 34.65
N PHE A 125 -38.66 -13.93 33.56
CA PHE A 125 -38.24 -13.55 32.22
C PHE A 125 -38.39 -12.04 31.99
N LYS A 126 -37.27 -11.34 31.79
CA LYS A 126 -37.22 -9.88 31.62
C LYS A 126 -37.18 -9.41 30.15
N GLY A 127 -36.98 -10.31 29.20
CA GLY A 127 -36.80 -10.00 27.78
C GLY A 127 -35.43 -10.38 27.24
N TYR A 128 -35.16 -9.99 25.99
CA TYR A 128 -33.92 -10.32 25.28
C TYR A 128 -32.96 -9.13 25.21
N GLN A 129 -31.67 -9.40 25.41
CA GLN A 129 -30.61 -8.45 25.12
C GLN A 129 -29.99 -8.76 23.76
N ASN A 130 -30.09 -7.83 22.81
CA ASN A 130 -29.58 -8.03 21.46
C ASN A 130 -28.05 -7.88 21.38
N VAL A 131 -27.37 -8.96 20.99
CA VAL A 131 -25.95 -8.97 20.64
C VAL A 131 -25.82 -9.28 19.15
N VAL A 132 -25.31 -8.31 18.38
CA VAL A 132 -25.10 -8.48 16.92
C VAL A 132 -23.65 -8.87 16.68
N VAL A 133 -23.44 -10.04 16.08
CA VAL A 133 -22.12 -10.55 15.64
C VAL A 133 -22.11 -10.62 14.11
N GLN A 134 -21.04 -10.16 13.48
CA GLN A 134 -20.87 -10.23 12.03
C GLN A 134 -19.96 -11.41 11.68
N GLU A 135 -20.50 -12.36 10.94
CA GLU A 135 -19.80 -13.56 10.48
C GLU A 135 -19.77 -13.61 8.94
N ILE A 136 -18.81 -14.37 8.40
CA ILE A 136 -18.72 -14.65 6.96
C ILE A 136 -18.88 -16.15 6.74
N LYS A 137 -19.76 -16.54 5.82
CA LYS A 137 -19.92 -17.93 5.37
C LYS A 137 -19.40 -18.04 3.94
N ILE A 138 -18.37 -18.85 3.74
CA ILE A 138 -17.82 -19.17 2.42
C ILE A 138 -18.20 -20.63 2.14
N ILE A 139 -19.07 -20.82 1.14
CA ILE A 139 -19.55 -22.14 0.70
C ILE A 139 -19.55 -22.20 -0.81
N THR A 140 -19.33 -23.38 -1.37
CA THR A 140 -19.43 -23.65 -2.80
C THR A 140 -20.88 -23.90 -3.21
N ASP A 141 -21.24 -23.45 -4.41
CA ASP A 141 -22.54 -23.69 -5.03
C ASP A 141 -22.31 -24.31 -6.42
N ASN A 142 -22.15 -25.64 -6.43
CA ASN A 142 -21.81 -26.41 -7.64
C ASN A 142 -23.09 -26.94 -8.30
N VAL A 143 -23.34 -26.53 -9.55
CA VAL A 143 -24.55 -26.89 -10.30
C VAL A 143 -24.20 -27.77 -11.50
N GLU A 144 -24.75 -28.99 -11.55
CA GLU A 144 -24.62 -29.90 -12.70
C GLU A 144 -25.70 -29.60 -13.76
N TYR A 145 -25.30 -29.03 -14.90
CA TYR A 145 -26.21 -28.79 -16.03
C TYR A 145 -26.28 -29.99 -16.97
N ARG A 146 -27.35 -30.78 -16.87
CA ARG A 146 -27.60 -31.91 -17.77
C ARG A 146 -28.29 -31.44 -19.04
N LYS A 147 -27.58 -31.53 -20.16
CA LYS A 147 -28.11 -31.17 -21.48
C LYS A 147 -28.77 -32.39 -22.11
N GLU A 148 -30.02 -32.23 -22.54
CA GLU A 148 -30.67 -33.22 -23.37
C GLU A 148 -29.98 -33.29 -24.74
N ILE A 149 -29.72 -34.51 -25.22
CA ILE A 149 -29.10 -34.78 -26.50
C ILE A 149 -30.03 -35.70 -27.29
N TYR A 150 -30.50 -35.24 -28.44
CA TYR A 150 -31.30 -36.03 -29.38
C TYR A 150 -30.52 -36.22 -30.67
N TYR A 151 -30.39 -37.46 -31.12
CA TYR A 151 -29.82 -37.78 -32.43
C TYR A 151 -30.95 -38.09 -33.42
N SER A 152 -30.89 -37.49 -34.60
CA SER A 152 -31.78 -37.81 -35.73
C SER A 152 -30.99 -38.61 -36.76
N PRO A 153 -31.17 -39.94 -36.83
CA PRO A 153 -30.50 -40.79 -37.82
C PRO A 153 -30.84 -40.37 -39.26
N SER A 154 -32.08 -39.96 -39.49
CA SER A 154 -32.59 -39.57 -40.81
C SER A 154 -31.92 -38.31 -41.37
N GLN A 155 -31.56 -37.36 -40.50
CA GLN A 155 -30.89 -36.12 -40.88
C GLN A 155 -29.39 -36.15 -40.61
N ASN A 156 -28.88 -37.24 -40.03
CA ASN A 156 -27.53 -37.39 -39.51
C ASN A 156 -27.07 -36.19 -38.66
N LYS A 157 -27.96 -35.71 -37.77
CA LYS A 157 -27.76 -34.51 -36.94
C LYS A 157 -28.05 -34.77 -35.47
N THR A 158 -27.24 -34.16 -34.61
CA THR A 158 -27.42 -34.16 -33.15
C THR A 158 -27.91 -32.79 -32.69
N TYR A 159 -28.99 -32.79 -31.92
CA TYR A 159 -29.56 -31.62 -31.26
C TYR A 159 -29.20 -31.69 -29.79
N MET A 160 -28.69 -30.59 -29.24
CA MET A 160 -28.34 -30.50 -27.83
C MET A 160 -29.03 -29.30 -27.19
N GLY A 161 -29.46 -29.47 -25.94
CA GLY A 161 -29.91 -28.38 -25.09
C GLY A 161 -28.83 -27.30 -24.95
N LYS A 162 -29.26 -26.03 -24.95
CA LYS A 162 -28.37 -24.89 -24.74
C LYS A 162 -28.17 -24.66 -23.24
N THR A 163 -26.94 -24.35 -22.81
CA THR A 163 -26.71 -23.81 -21.46
C THR A 163 -27.34 -22.41 -21.37
N PRO A 164 -27.78 -21.95 -20.20
CA PRO A 164 -28.04 -20.53 -19.97
C PRO A 164 -26.88 -19.66 -20.49
N SER A 165 -27.19 -18.58 -21.20
CA SER A 165 -26.19 -17.70 -21.83
C SER A 165 -25.27 -17.00 -20.82
N GLU A 166 -25.67 -16.96 -19.55
CA GLU A 166 -24.91 -16.37 -18.46
C GLU A 166 -23.68 -17.21 -18.06
N ILE A 167 -23.63 -18.48 -18.48
CA ILE A 167 -22.59 -19.43 -18.09
C ILE A 167 -21.67 -19.70 -19.27
N GLU A 168 -20.62 -18.89 -19.35
CA GLU A 168 -19.52 -19.09 -20.29
C GLU A 168 -18.35 -19.80 -19.61
N GLY A 169 -18.10 -21.05 -20.02
CA GLY A 169 -17.01 -21.88 -19.50
C GLY A 169 -17.36 -22.64 -18.23
N GLU A 170 -16.33 -23.07 -17.50
CA GLU A 170 -16.44 -23.93 -16.31
C GLU A 170 -16.78 -23.16 -15.02
N PHE A 171 -16.49 -21.85 -14.98
CA PHE A 171 -16.63 -21.02 -13.78
C PHE A 171 -17.73 -19.97 -13.96
N GLY A 172 -18.64 -19.90 -12.99
CA GLY A 172 -19.72 -18.92 -12.96
C GLY A 172 -19.25 -17.48 -12.67
N PRO A 173 -20.17 -16.49 -12.79
CA PRO A 173 -19.86 -15.08 -12.57
C PRO A 173 -19.39 -14.78 -11.14
N GLY A 174 -19.89 -15.52 -10.14
CA GLY A 174 -19.46 -15.38 -8.75
C GLY A 174 -17.95 -15.60 -8.57
N VAL A 175 -17.43 -16.73 -9.05
CA VAL A 175 -15.99 -17.05 -8.97
C VAL A 175 -15.15 -16.04 -9.76
N LYS A 176 -15.59 -15.68 -10.98
CA LYS A 176 -14.89 -14.68 -11.80
C LYS A 176 -14.81 -13.31 -11.11
N SER A 177 -15.91 -12.85 -10.53
CA SER A 177 -15.96 -11.58 -9.79
C SER A 177 -15.07 -11.60 -8.54
N LEU A 178 -15.02 -12.72 -7.83
CA LEU A 178 -14.15 -12.88 -6.67
C LEU A 178 -12.66 -12.83 -7.06
N VAL A 179 -12.28 -13.53 -8.13
CA VAL A 179 -10.90 -13.50 -8.66
C VAL A 179 -10.49 -12.07 -9.03
N LEU A 180 -11.34 -11.34 -9.77
CA LEU A 180 -11.09 -9.95 -10.15
C LEU A 180 -10.99 -9.03 -8.93
N THR A 181 -11.85 -9.23 -7.93
CA THR A 181 -11.83 -8.47 -6.67
C THR A 181 -10.54 -8.71 -5.91
N LEU A 182 -10.11 -9.96 -5.76
CA LEU A 182 -8.86 -10.30 -5.09
C LEU A 182 -7.66 -9.72 -5.83
N LYS A 183 -7.68 -9.74 -7.17
CA LYS A 183 -6.59 -9.23 -7.99
C LYS A 183 -6.49 -7.70 -7.96
N HIS A 184 -7.61 -7.00 -8.16
CA HIS A 184 -7.61 -5.55 -8.39
C HIS A 184 -7.90 -4.73 -7.13
N VAL A 185 -8.77 -5.22 -6.24
CA VAL A 185 -9.13 -4.51 -4.99
C VAL A 185 -8.19 -4.88 -3.85
N ALA A 186 -7.93 -6.18 -3.66
CA ALA A 186 -7.08 -6.66 -2.58
C ALA A 186 -5.60 -6.80 -2.97
N ASN A 187 -5.26 -6.59 -4.24
CA ASN A 187 -3.90 -6.68 -4.79
C ASN A 187 -3.18 -8.01 -4.49
N VAL A 188 -3.92 -9.12 -4.50
CA VAL A 188 -3.38 -10.46 -4.23
C VAL A 188 -2.69 -11.01 -5.49
N SER A 189 -1.57 -11.72 -5.30
CA SER A 189 -0.86 -12.38 -6.41
C SER A 189 -1.66 -13.56 -6.97
N GLU A 190 -1.48 -13.91 -8.24
CA GLU A 190 -2.28 -14.99 -8.87
C GLU A 190 -2.06 -16.35 -8.19
N SER A 191 -0.84 -16.63 -7.73
CA SER A 191 -0.55 -17.84 -6.94
C SER A 191 -1.29 -17.84 -5.61
N LYS A 192 -1.40 -16.69 -4.93
CA LYS A 192 -2.16 -16.61 -3.68
C LYS A 192 -3.66 -16.69 -3.90
N ILE A 193 -4.16 -16.18 -5.03
CA ILE A 193 -5.55 -16.36 -5.43
C ILE A 193 -5.83 -17.85 -5.64
N HIS A 194 -4.93 -18.58 -6.30
CA HIS A 194 -5.04 -20.03 -6.45
C HIS A 194 -5.10 -20.73 -5.09
N ASP A 195 -4.17 -20.43 -4.18
CA ASP A 195 -4.19 -20.98 -2.82
C ASP A 195 -5.53 -20.73 -2.12
N VAL A 196 -6.10 -19.54 -2.26
CA VAL A 196 -7.40 -19.18 -1.66
C VAL A 196 -8.54 -20.01 -2.28
N MET A 197 -8.54 -20.22 -3.59
CA MET A 197 -9.57 -20.99 -4.27
C MET A 197 -9.51 -22.47 -3.88
N ASP A 198 -8.31 -23.04 -3.82
CA ASP A 198 -8.10 -24.43 -3.38
C ASP A 198 -8.55 -24.65 -1.94
N ASN A 199 -8.29 -23.69 -1.04
CA ASN A 199 -8.74 -23.76 0.36
C ASN A 199 -10.27 -23.70 0.51
N PHE A 200 -10.99 -23.24 -0.52
CA PHE A 200 -12.44 -23.20 -0.56
C PHE A 200 -13.04 -24.30 -1.44
N ASP A 201 -12.28 -25.35 -1.76
CA ASP A 201 -12.69 -26.47 -2.63
C ASP A 201 -13.12 -26.03 -4.04
N ILE A 202 -12.55 -24.93 -4.54
CA ILE A 202 -12.73 -24.46 -5.92
C ILE A 202 -11.52 -24.88 -6.75
N HIS A 203 -11.69 -25.94 -7.53
CA HIS A 203 -10.63 -26.48 -8.39
C HIS A 203 -10.41 -25.62 -9.62
N ILE A 204 -9.44 -24.71 -9.60
CA ILE A 204 -9.14 -23.80 -10.70
C ILE A 204 -7.66 -23.83 -11.07
N ALA A 205 -7.35 -24.02 -12.36
CA ALA A 205 -5.97 -23.98 -12.81
C ALA A 205 -5.39 -22.54 -12.78
N PRO A 206 -4.09 -22.34 -12.50
CA PRO A 206 -3.45 -21.02 -12.53
C PRO A 206 -3.61 -20.29 -13.87
N SER A 207 -3.58 -21.04 -14.97
CA SER A 207 -3.76 -20.47 -16.31
C SER A 207 -5.17 -19.91 -16.53
N THR A 208 -6.18 -20.46 -15.84
CA THR A 208 -7.56 -19.99 -15.91
C THR A 208 -7.72 -18.69 -15.13
N ILE A 209 -7.07 -18.55 -13.96
CA ILE A 209 -7.01 -17.29 -13.21
C ILE A 209 -6.42 -16.17 -14.07
N SER A 210 -5.29 -16.46 -14.73
CA SER A 210 -4.65 -15.50 -15.63
C SER A 210 -5.56 -15.10 -16.80
N ARG A 211 -6.29 -16.06 -17.39
CA ARG A 211 -7.31 -15.78 -18.42
C ARG A 211 -8.45 -14.91 -17.89
N ILE A 212 -8.96 -15.16 -16.69
CA ILE A 212 -10.02 -14.34 -16.06
C ILE A 212 -9.55 -12.90 -15.89
N ASN A 213 -8.29 -12.69 -15.50
CA ASN A 213 -7.74 -11.34 -15.32
C ASN A 213 -7.47 -10.59 -16.65
N THR A 214 -7.24 -11.32 -17.74
CA THR A 214 -6.75 -10.74 -19.01
C THR A 214 -7.79 -10.68 -20.12
N LYS A 215 -8.76 -11.60 -20.16
CA LYS A 215 -9.76 -11.72 -21.23
C LYS A 215 -11.07 -11.04 -20.86
N ASN A 216 -11.85 -10.63 -21.88
CA ASN A 216 -13.16 -9.96 -21.75
C ASN A 216 -13.11 -8.62 -21.01
N ASN A 217 -12.00 -7.88 -21.14
CA ASN A 217 -11.82 -6.56 -20.52
C ASN A 217 -12.35 -5.40 -21.39
N GLU A 218 -12.98 -5.67 -22.54
CA GLU A 218 -13.46 -4.63 -23.47
C GLU A 218 -14.45 -3.67 -22.82
N LEU A 219 -15.37 -4.19 -22.01
CA LEU A 219 -16.31 -3.36 -21.25
C LEU A 219 -15.56 -2.43 -20.29
N PHE A 220 -14.58 -2.95 -19.54
CA PHE A 220 -13.77 -2.14 -18.63
C PHE A 220 -12.89 -1.12 -19.37
N HIS A 221 -12.41 -1.45 -20.56
CA HIS A 221 -11.67 -0.50 -21.40
C HIS A 221 -12.57 0.65 -21.86
N GLN A 222 -13.83 0.35 -22.21
CA GLN A 222 -14.81 1.36 -22.58
C GLN A 222 -15.19 2.23 -21.37
N GLU A 223 -15.52 1.64 -20.22
CA GLU A 223 -15.79 2.38 -18.99
C GLU A 223 -14.62 3.30 -18.59
N LYS A 224 -13.39 2.79 -18.70
CA LYS A 224 -12.18 3.58 -18.44
C LYS A 224 -12.08 4.77 -19.41
N ALA A 225 -12.36 4.56 -20.69
CA ALA A 225 -12.34 5.63 -21.69
C ALA A 225 -13.44 6.68 -21.42
N ASP A 226 -14.62 6.25 -21.02
CA ASP A 226 -15.74 7.13 -20.71
C ASP A 226 -15.48 7.95 -19.44
N ILE A 227 -14.95 7.32 -18.38
CA ILE A 227 -14.52 8.01 -17.15
C ILE A 227 -13.42 9.04 -17.49
N PHE A 228 -12.45 8.66 -18.33
CA PHE A 228 -11.38 9.56 -18.74
C PHE A 228 -11.94 10.78 -19.51
N LYS A 229 -12.85 10.55 -20.46
CA LYS A 229 -13.49 11.61 -21.24
C LYS A 229 -14.35 12.53 -20.38
N ALA A 230 -15.14 11.96 -19.46
CA ALA A 230 -15.93 12.72 -18.50
C ALA A 230 -15.02 13.56 -17.58
N GLY A 231 -13.92 12.97 -17.12
CA GLY A 231 -12.87 13.67 -16.39
C GLY A 231 -12.34 14.88 -17.17
N LEU A 232 -11.97 14.69 -18.43
CA LEU A 232 -11.41 15.75 -19.28
C LEU A 232 -12.36 16.95 -19.43
N LEU A 233 -13.66 16.69 -19.55
CA LEU A 233 -14.68 17.73 -19.73
C LEU A 233 -15.06 18.44 -18.42
N SER A 234 -14.83 17.81 -17.27
CA SER A 234 -15.31 18.32 -15.98
C SER A 234 -14.52 19.50 -15.41
N THR A 235 -13.22 19.64 -15.75
CA THR A 235 -12.36 20.68 -15.18
C THR A 235 -11.25 21.15 -16.13
N GLY A 236 -10.95 22.45 -16.13
CA GLY A 236 -9.82 23.02 -16.86
C GLY A 236 -8.44 22.79 -16.23
N TYR A 237 -8.36 22.21 -15.03
CA TYR A 237 -7.10 21.92 -14.34
C TYR A 237 -6.85 20.41 -14.25
N GLN A 238 -5.66 19.98 -14.64
CA GLN A 238 -5.27 18.57 -14.69
C GLN A 238 -3.89 18.43 -14.06
N GLN A 239 -3.75 17.54 -13.08
CA GLN A 239 -2.45 17.19 -12.49
C GLN A 239 -1.89 15.98 -13.23
N MET A 240 -0.58 15.96 -13.47
CA MET A 240 0.11 14.86 -14.12
C MET A 240 1.20 14.37 -13.19
N ASP A 241 1.26 13.05 -13.02
CA ASP A 241 2.27 12.34 -12.27
C ASP A 241 2.86 11.25 -13.17
N ASP A 242 4.12 10.88 -12.96
CA ASP A 242 4.77 9.83 -13.73
C ASP A 242 5.11 8.66 -12.81
N THR A 243 4.62 7.48 -13.15
CA THR A 243 4.94 6.24 -12.44
C THR A 243 5.80 5.37 -13.32
N SER A 244 7.05 5.15 -12.91
CA SER A 244 7.93 4.22 -13.61
C SER A 244 7.60 2.78 -13.23
N SER A 245 7.71 1.87 -14.20
CA SER A 245 7.57 0.42 -14.01
C SER A 245 8.56 -0.31 -14.90
N ARG A 246 9.06 -1.46 -14.46
CA ARG A 246 10.00 -2.27 -15.24
C ARG A 246 9.26 -3.49 -15.79
N VAL A 247 9.24 -3.66 -17.11
CA VAL A 247 8.58 -4.79 -17.79
C VAL A 247 9.61 -5.48 -18.67
N HIS A 248 9.82 -6.78 -18.46
CA HIS A 248 10.84 -7.57 -19.18
C HIS A 248 12.25 -6.95 -19.19
N GLY A 249 12.65 -6.27 -18.11
CA GLY A 249 13.96 -5.65 -18.00
C GLY A 249 14.10 -4.28 -18.68
N GLN A 250 13.05 -3.79 -19.33
CA GLN A 250 12.99 -2.43 -19.88
C GLN A 250 12.22 -1.51 -18.94
N ASN A 251 12.69 -0.27 -18.79
CA ASN A 251 12.00 0.74 -17.99
C ASN A 251 10.90 1.38 -18.85
N HIS A 252 9.69 1.37 -18.34
CA HIS A 252 8.52 2.03 -18.91
C HIS A 252 8.05 3.13 -17.95
N TYR A 253 7.55 4.23 -18.50
CA TYR A 253 6.97 5.32 -17.73
C TYR A 253 5.48 5.37 -18.06
N ALA A 254 4.64 5.29 -17.04
CA ALA A 254 3.21 5.46 -17.14
C ALA A 254 2.84 6.84 -16.61
N LEU A 255 2.38 7.71 -17.51
CA LEU A 255 1.90 9.04 -17.17
C LEU A 255 0.49 8.94 -16.58
N ASN A 256 0.39 9.12 -15.27
CA ASN A 256 -0.86 9.12 -14.53
C ASN A 256 -1.37 10.55 -14.37
N ARG A 257 -2.45 10.88 -15.07
CA ARG A 257 -3.10 12.18 -14.94
C ARG A 257 -4.10 12.13 -13.79
N LEU A 258 -3.76 12.71 -12.64
CA LEU A 258 -4.63 12.81 -11.47
C LEU A 258 -5.56 14.03 -11.53
N GLN A 259 -6.78 13.84 -11.01
CA GLN A 259 -7.74 14.93 -10.82
C GLN A 259 -7.94 15.20 -9.32
N PRO A 260 -7.71 16.44 -8.83
CA PRO A 260 -7.86 16.77 -7.41
C PRO A 260 -9.28 16.56 -6.86
N ILE A 261 -10.31 16.68 -7.70
CA ILE A 261 -11.72 16.58 -7.29
C ILE A 261 -12.17 15.13 -7.14
N LEU A 262 -11.68 14.22 -7.98
CA LEU A 262 -12.00 12.79 -7.90
C LEU A 262 -11.36 12.13 -6.67
N HIS A 263 -10.18 12.60 -6.26
CA HIS A 263 -9.50 12.16 -5.03
C HIS A 263 -10.32 12.41 -3.75
N ARG A 264 -11.13 13.49 -3.72
CA ARG A 264 -11.95 13.85 -2.55
C ARG A 264 -13.21 12.98 -2.39
N LEU A 265 -13.72 12.40 -3.48
CA LEU A 265 -14.86 11.49 -3.45
C LEU A 265 -14.44 10.07 -3.02
N LEU A 266 -13.25 9.60 -3.42
CA LEU A 266 -12.76 8.26 -3.06
C LEU A 266 -12.21 8.19 -1.62
N HIS A 267 -11.64 9.27 -1.08
CA HIS A 267 -11.06 9.24 0.28
C HIS A 267 -12.04 9.30 1.45
N ASN A 268 -13.32 9.61 1.22
CA ASN A 268 -14.34 9.56 2.27
C ASN A 268 -14.92 8.16 2.49
N SER A 269 -14.56 7.18 1.65
CA SER A 269 -14.90 5.77 1.83
C SER A 269 -13.68 4.90 1.49
N SER A 270 -12.98 4.46 2.53
CA SER A 270 -11.84 3.53 2.49
C SER A 270 -10.50 4.12 2.02
N LYS A 271 -9.47 3.97 2.87
CA LYS A 271 -8.06 4.06 2.48
C LYS A 271 -7.73 2.77 1.72
N GLY A 272 -7.89 2.79 0.40
CA GLY A 272 -7.47 1.70 -0.48
C GLY A 272 -6.73 2.31 -1.66
N SER A 273 -5.46 1.95 -1.82
CA SER A 273 -4.64 2.30 -2.98
C SER A 273 -5.29 1.74 -4.25
N SER A 274 -5.86 2.61 -5.08
CA SER A 274 -6.36 2.26 -6.40
C SER A 274 -5.19 1.95 -7.33
N ASN A 275 -4.99 0.67 -7.67
CA ASN A 275 -4.00 0.24 -8.65
C ASN A 275 -4.47 0.56 -10.07
N CYS A 276 -3.68 1.38 -10.76
CA CYS A 276 -3.91 1.87 -12.11
C CYS A 276 -3.38 0.86 -13.14
N SER A 277 -4.20 0.53 -14.15
CA SER A 277 -3.87 -0.38 -15.25
C SER A 277 -3.45 0.39 -16.51
N ARG A 278 -2.38 -0.12 -17.14
CA ARG A 278 -1.67 0.33 -18.36
C ARG A 278 -2.51 1.11 -19.39
N CYS A 279 -1.98 2.24 -19.84
CA CYS A 279 -2.23 2.78 -21.17
C CYS A 279 -0.95 2.59 -21.99
N THR A 280 -0.99 1.72 -22.99
CA THR A 280 0.00 1.67 -24.06
C THR A 280 -0.49 2.58 -25.19
N THR A 281 0.24 3.65 -25.45
CA THR A 281 0.11 4.47 -26.67
C THR A 281 1.43 4.46 -27.40
N GLY A 282 1.39 4.05 -28.68
CA GLY A 282 2.40 4.33 -29.70
C GLY A 282 3.72 3.60 -29.57
#